data_AF-A0A519S1S3-F1
#
_entry.id   AF-A0A519S1S3-F1
#
_cell.length_a   1.000
_cell.length_b   1.000
_cell.length_c   1.000
_cell.angle_alpha   90.00
_cell.angle_beta   90.00
_cell.angle_gamma   90.00
#
_symmetry.space_group_name_H-M   'P 1'
#
loop_
_entity.id
_entity.type
_entity.pdbx_description
1 polymer ?
#
loop_
_entity_poly.entity_id
_entity_poly.type
_entity_poly.pdbx_seq_one_letter_code
_entity_poly.pdbx_strand_id
1 'polypeptide(L)'
;MSKNCSKNNAPRNGSNRLNRLPKALDASFVAIDERNKEALYQFVERLGKYINYYYFDGTTQKSNWQTVFNSAEIKNDGFTEPHLALFDAFLDLYAFAQRDLNQFTAKHLDYFYETVLGIEKKATSPDRVYLTIELAKHITQHVLNDKTEFKAGKNSDNKEQFYKLLSEFSFTHAQVGSIKSILVDSVEKSIIYASPIANSQDGKGEEILKVDKSWDAFGNDKREKARIGFAISSPLFRMAEGQRKITLDIEYAASNAVIPAVSKTDFKALVSAEKGWEEISIQSADFITSKTLRLLLFANESNQKIIDYNAKLHMEDYRVAYPVVKIEINPSQGLFSVLLHASVENIQIKTDVKGIKNLLVQNSLGKLDASKPMEIFGSIPTIGANFYIGSNEVFQHELTALNINFEYLNLPGMAFNNYYKSYAEPAKLFEFLPIVTLQTA
;
A
#
# COMPACT_ATOMS: atom_id res chain seq x y z
N MET A 1 8.12 3.94 -32.48
CA MET A 1 8.11 3.84 -31.00
C MET A 1 7.21 2.68 -30.59
N SER A 2 7.72 1.86 -29.65
CA SER A 2 7.17 0.67 -28.99
C SER A 2 6.52 -0.43 -29.86
N LYS A 3 7.33 -1.47 -30.13
CA LYS A 3 6.91 -2.81 -30.62
C LYS A 3 6.27 -3.68 -29.52
N ASN A 4 5.92 -3.12 -28.36
CA ASN A 4 5.36 -3.84 -27.22
C ASN A 4 3.95 -3.35 -26.87
N CYS A 5 3.10 -3.14 -27.87
CA CYS A 5 1.66 -3.30 -27.64
C CYS A 5 1.41 -4.79 -27.54
N SER A 6 1.08 -5.21 -26.33
CA SER A 6 0.62 -6.52 -25.92
C SER A 6 -0.39 -7.11 -26.91
N LYS A 7 0.13 -7.80 -27.94
CA LYS A 7 -0.57 -8.93 -28.54
C LYS A 7 -0.68 -9.96 -27.43
N ASN A 8 -1.80 -9.91 -26.74
CA ASN A 8 -2.24 -10.96 -25.84
C ASN A 8 -2.52 -12.19 -26.72
N ASN A 9 -1.46 -12.89 -27.13
CA ASN A 9 -1.48 -14.12 -27.91
C ASN A 9 -1.76 -15.33 -27.00
N ALA A 10 -2.05 -15.11 -25.71
CA ALA A 10 -2.77 -16.11 -24.95
C ALA A 10 -4.14 -16.25 -25.62
N PRO A 11 -4.49 -17.45 -26.11
CA PRO A 11 -5.87 -17.69 -26.48
C PRO A 11 -6.69 -17.38 -25.22
N ARG A 12 -7.56 -16.37 -25.26
CA ARG A 12 -8.63 -16.22 -24.27
C ARG A 12 -9.63 -17.37 -24.49
N ASN A 13 -9.17 -18.60 -24.40
CA ASN A 13 -9.89 -19.83 -24.73
C ASN A 13 -10.79 -20.31 -23.58
N GLY A 14 -10.93 -19.52 -22.52
CA GLY A 14 -11.82 -19.82 -21.40
C GLY A 14 -13.09 -18.97 -21.32
N SER A 15 -13.11 -17.75 -21.85
CA SER A 15 -14.20 -16.78 -21.54
C SER A 15 -15.20 -16.55 -22.66
N ASN A 16 -14.89 -16.90 -23.92
CA ASN A 16 -15.86 -16.79 -25.00
C ASN A 16 -16.76 -18.04 -25.03
N ARG A 17 -18.07 -17.88 -24.77
CA ARG A 17 -19.06 -18.96 -24.76
C ARG A 17 -19.10 -19.72 -26.09
N LEU A 18 -18.76 -19.06 -27.20
CA LEU A 18 -18.68 -19.68 -28.53
C LEU A 18 -17.59 -20.75 -28.63
N ASN A 19 -16.49 -20.64 -27.87
CA ASN A 19 -15.41 -21.65 -27.84
C ASN A 19 -15.75 -22.86 -26.96
N ARG A 20 -16.92 -22.88 -26.30
CA ARG A 20 -17.39 -23.96 -25.43
C ARG A 20 -18.59 -24.72 -26.00
N LEU A 21 -19.05 -24.39 -27.20
CA LEU A 21 -20.14 -25.13 -27.82
C LEU A 21 -19.62 -26.51 -28.25
N PRO A 22 -20.22 -27.63 -27.78
CA PRO A 22 -19.95 -28.94 -28.33
C PRO A 22 -20.08 -28.91 -29.84
N LYS A 23 -19.19 -29.60 -30.56
CA LYS A 23 -19.23 -29.69 -32.03
C LYS A 23 -20.61 -30.17 -32.54
N ALA A 24 -21.31 -30.97 -31.74
CA ALA A 24 -22.68 -31.43 -32.01
C ALA A 24 -23.75 -30.33 -32.04
N LEU A 25 -23.46 -29.13 -31.52
CA LEU A 25 -24.35 -27.97 -31.57
C LEU A 25 -24.03 -27.02 -32.73
N ASP A 26 -23.05 -27.36 -33.57
CA ASP A 26 -22.80 -26.63 -34.81
C ASP A 26 -23.98 -26.86 -35.77
N ALA A 27 -24.51 -25.79 -36.37
CA ALA A 27 -25.64 -25.87 -37.30
C ALA A 27 -25.33 -26.71 -38.55
N SER A 28 -24.04 -26.91 -38.86
CA SER A 28 -23.53 -27.75 -39.94
C SER A 28 -23.08 -29.15 -39.50
N PHE A 29 -23.30 -29.52 -38.23
CA PHE A 29 -22.80 -30.78 -37.69
C PHE A 29 -23.39 -32.02 -38.38
N VAL A 30 -24.69 -31.98 -38.69
CA VAL A 30 -25.38 -33.06 -39.41
C VAL A 30 -25.50 -32.64 -40.87
N ALA A 31 -24.80 -33.37 -41.74
CA ALA A 31 -24.95 -33.24 -43.18
C ALA A 31 -26.07 -34.18 -43.66
N ILE A 32 -26.83 -33.77 -44.67
CA ILE A 32 -27.88 -34.61 -45.27
C ILE A 32 -27.25 -35.73 -46.10
N ASP A 33 -26.14 -35.42 -46.79
CA ASP A 33 -25.33 -36.39 -47.52
C ASP A 33 -23.87 -36.29 -47.06
N GLU A 34 -23.45 -37.26 -46.26
CA GLU A 34 -22.09 -37.37 -45.69
C GLU A 34 -21.10 -38.10 -46.62
N ARG A 35 -21.56 -38.60 -47.78
CA ARG A 35 -20.72 -39.42 -48.66
C ARG A 35 -19.64 -38.57 -49.30
N ASN A 36 -18.37 -38.81 -48.94
CA ASN A 36 -17.23 -38.25 -49.66
C ASN A 36 -17.06 -38.94 -51.03
N LYS A 37 -16.14 -38.41 -51.85
CA LYS A 37 -15.88 -38.89 -53.22
C LYS A 37 -15.52 -40.39 -53.22
N GLU A 38 -14.77 -40.84 -52.22
CA GLU A 38 -14.40 -42.25 -52.01
C GLU A 38 -15.60 -43.15 -51.70
N ALA A 39 -16.52 -42.71 -50.83
CA ALA A 39 -17.74 -43.45 -50.55
C ALA A 39 -18.65 -43.55 -51.78
N LEU A 40 -18.66 -42.53 -52.65
CA LEU A 40 -19.38 -42.54 -53.92
C LEU A 40 -18.75 -43.51 -54.93
N TYR A 41 -17.42 -43.62 -54.97
CA TYR A 41 -16.73 -44.67 -55.72
C TYR A 41 -17.15 -46.07 -55.29
N GLN A 42 -17.06 -46.36 -53.99
CA GLN A 42 -17.45 -47.65 -53.44
C GLN A 42 -18.95 -47.94 -53.62
N PHE A 43 -19.79 -46.91 -53.67
CA PHE A 43 -21.21 -47.06 -53.96
C PHE A 43 -21.42 -47.53 -55.41
N VAL A 44 -20.77 -46.88 -56.39
CA VAL A 44 -20.92 -47.23 -57.80
C VAL A 44 -20.32 -48.59 -58.12
N GLU A 45 -19.18 -48.95 -57.53
CA GLU A 45 -18.62 -50.31 -57.67
C GLU A 45 -19.58 -51.41 -57.19
N ARG A 46 -20.25 -51.18 -56.06
CA ARG A 46 -21.27 -52.10 -55.54
C ARG A 46 -22.50 -52.15 -56.43
N LEU A 47 -22.94 -51.00 -56.95
CA LEU A 47 -24.07 -50.91 -57.87
C LEU A 47 -23.77 -51.67 -59.18
N GLY A 48 -22.55 -51.54 -59.70
CA GLY A 48 -22.10 -52.17 -60.92
C GLY A 48 -22.24 -53.70 -60.92
N LYS A 49 -22.14 -54.35 -59.75
CA LYS A 49 -22.36 -55.80 -59.60
C LYS A 49 -23.73 -56.28 -60.05
N TYR A 50 -24.74 -55.42 -59.90
CA TYR A 50 -26.13 -55.76 -60.19
C TYR A 50 -26.55 -55.40 -61.62
N ILE A 51 -25.74 -54.62 -62.33
CA ILE A 51 -26.02 -54.21 -63.70
C ILE A 51 -25.21 -55.10 -64.63
N ASN A 52 -25.88 -55.96 -65.39
CA ASN A 52 -25.22 -56.80 -66.39
C ASN A 52 -25.03 -56.01 -67.69
N TYR A 53 -23.97 -56.31 -68.44
CA TYR A 53 -23.85 -55.92 -69.84
C TYR A 53 -23.48 -57.10 -70.73
N TYR A 54 -23.76 -56.92 -72.01
CA TYR A 54 -23.60 -57.94 -73.03
C TYR A 54 -22.66 -57.41 -74.11
N TYR A 55 -21.62 -58.16 -74.43
CA TYR A 55 -20.72 -57.84 -75.54
C TYR A 55 -21.41 -58.14 -76.88
N PHE A 56 -21.18 -57.25 -77.86
CA PHE A 56 -21.69 -57.42 -79.23
C PHE A 56 -20.70 -58.22 -80.10
N ASP A 57 -20.06 -59.25 -79.55
CA ASP A 57 -19.03 -60.05 -80.23
C ASP A 57 -19.50 -61.44 -80.67
N GLY A 58 -20.79 -61.73 -80.57
CA GLY A 58 -21.39 -63.01 -80.98
C GLY A 58 -21.12 -64.16 -80.01
N THR A 59 -20.41 -63.93 -78.90
CA THR A 59 -20.29 -64.86 -77.77
C THR A 59 -21.04 -64.31 -76.55
N THR A 60 -21.91 -65.13 -75.95
CA THR A 60 -22.72 -64.73 -74.79
C THR A 60 -21.86 -64.65 -73.51
N GLN A 61 -20.87 -63.76 -73.46
CA GLN A 61 -20.15 -63.44 -72.23
C GLN A 61 -20.99 -62.48 -71.39
N LYS A 62 -21.54 -63.00 -70.29
CA LYS A 62 -22.25 -62.20 -69.29
C LYS A 62 -21.22 -61.64 -68.31
N SER A 63 -20.96 -60.34 -68.37
CA SER A 63 -20.23 -59.61 -67.33
C SER A 63 -21.14 -58.57 -66.67
N ASN A 64 -20.64 -57.88 -65.65
CA ASN A 64 -21.35 -56.82 -64.95
C ASN A 64 -20.53 -55.52 -64.94
N TRP A 65 -21.20 -54.40 -64.74
CA TRP A 65 -20.60 -53.07 -64.80
C TRP A 65 -19.54 -52.82 -63.72
N GLN A 66 -19.33 -53.73 -62.76
CA GLN A 66 -18.22 -53.63 -61.81
C GLN A 66 -16.86 -53.67 -62.51
N THR A 67 -16.72 -54.46 -63.59
CA THR A 67 -15.46 -54.53 -64.36
C THR A 67 -15.22 -53.28 -65.21
N VAL A 68 -16.25 -52.47 -65.43
CA VAL A 68 -16.20 -51.22 -66.21
C VAL A 68 -15.86 -50.03 -65.31
N PHE A 69 -16.35 -50.03 -64.06
CA PHE A 69 -16.13 -48.97 -63.08
C PHE A 69 -15.21 -49.46 -61.96
N ASN A 70 -13.91 -49.58 -62.27
CA ASN A 70 -12.87 -49.89 -61.27
C ASN A 70 -12.26 -48.60 -60.72
N SER A 71 -12.64 -48.18 -59.52
CA SER A 71 -12.16 -46.90 -58.96
C SER A 71 -10.66 -46.89 -58.66
N ALA A 72 -10.02 -48.06 -58.54
CA ALA A 72 -8.57 -48.18 -58.35
C ALA A 72 -7.75 -47.73 -59.59
N GLU A 73 -8.39 -47.62 -60.76
CA GLU A 73 -7.76 -47.17 -62.00
C GLU A 73 -7.85 -45.65 -62.22
N ILE A 74 -8.61 -44.94 -61.38
CA ILE A 74 -8.67 -43.47 -61.39
C ILE A 74 -7.41 -42.91 -60.73
N LYS A 75 -6.57 -42.26 -61.53
CA LYS A 75 -5.29 -41.70 -61.11
C LYS A 75 -5.06 -40.30 -61.68
N ASN A 76 -4.37 -39.47 -60.90
CA ASN A 76 -3.95 -38.12 -61.30
C ASN A 76 -2.65 -38.14 -62.14
N ASP A 77 -2.49 -39.12 -63.04
CA ASP A 77 -1.30 -39.30 -63.89
C ASP A 77 -1.55 -38.98 -65.36
N GLY A 78 -2.80 -38.66 -65.72
CA GLY A 78 -3.21 -38.34 -67.10
C GLY A 78 -3.50 -39.57 -67.98
N PHE A 79 -3.42 -40.79 -67.43
CA PHE A 79 -3.64 -42.03 -68.17
C PHE A 79 -4.94 -42.75 -67.77
N THR A 80 -5.79 -42.12 -66.95
CA THR A 80 -7.11 -42.66 -66.57
C THR A 80 -8.00 -42.84 -67.82
N GLU A 81 -8.67 -43.99 -67.91
CA GLU A 81 -9.55 -44.28 -69.05
C GLU A 81 -10.70 -43.24 -69.17
N PRO A 82 -11.11 -42.85 -70.39
CA PRO A 82 -12.00 -41.70 -70.59
C PRO A 82 -13.33 -41.76 -69.85
N HIS A 83 -13.95 -42.93 -69.71
CA HIS A 83 -15.22 -43.08 -68.97
C HIS A 83 -15.04 -42.93 -67.46
N LEU A 84 -13.90 -43.36 -66.91
CA LEU A 84 -13.57 -43.18 -65.50
C LEU A 84 -13.24 -41.72 -65.21
N ALA A 85 -12.51 -41.04 -66.10
CA ALA A 85 -12.24 -39.60 -66.00
C ALA A 85 -13.53 -38.77 -66.09
N LEU A 86 -14.45 -39.14 -66.98
CA LEU A 86 -15.77 -38.50 -67.08
C LEU A 86 -16.58 -38.68 -65.79
N PHE A 87 -16.52 -39.87 -65.17
CA PHE A 87 -17.20 -40.14 -63.92
C PHE A 87 -16.58 -39.40 -62.73
N ASP A 88 -15.24 -39.34 -62.63
CA ASP A 88 -14.54 -38.55 -61.61
C ASP A 88 -14.91 -37.06 -61.70
N ALA A 89 -14.95 -36.50 -62.92
CA ALA A 89 -15.40 -35.13 -63.17
C ALA A 89 -16.89 -34.93 -62.82
N PHE A 90 -17.75 -35.91 -63.08
CA PHE A 90 -19.15 -35.87 -62.64
C PHE A 90 -19.26 -35.80 -61.11
N LEU A 91 -18.45 -36.55 -60.36
CA LEU A 91 -18.45 -36.50 -58.90
C LEU A 91 -17.96 -35.14 -58.37
N ASP A 92 -17.00 -34.50 -59.06
CA ASP A 92 -16.59 -33.13 -58.73
C ASP A 92 -17.71 -32.10 -58.94
N LEU A 93 -18.50 -32.27 -60.00
CA LEU A 93 -19.69 -31.45 -60.22
C LEU A 93 -20.80 -31.73 -59.19
N TYR A 94 -21.03 -33.00 -58.88
CA TYR A 94 -21.99 -33.44 -57.86
C TYR A 94 -21.67 -32.83 -56.49
N ALA A 95 -20.38 -32.66 -56.15
CA ALA A 95 -19.96 -32.05 -54.89
C ALA A 95 -20.51 -30.63 -54.69
N PHE A 96 -20.78 -29.85 -55.74
CA PHE A 96 -21.43 -28.54 -55.59
C PHE A 96 -22.88 -28.67 -55.13
N ALA A 97 -23.65 -29.58 -55.73
CA ALA A 97 -25.03 -29.85 -55.33
C ALA A 97 -25.10 -30.45 -53.91
N GLN A 98 -24.17 -31.35 -53.58
CA GLN A 98 -24.05 -31.92 -52.25
C GLN A 98 -23.74 -30.84 -51.19
N ARG A 99 -22.83 -29.89 -51.49
CA ARG A 99 -22.52 -28.77 -50.59
C ARG A 99 -23.75 -27.89 -50.32
N ASP A 100 -24.55 -27.59 -51.33
CA ASP A 100 -25.77 -26.78 -51.13
C ASP A 100 -26.85 -27.57 -50.36
N LEU A 101 -27.05 -28.85 -50.67
CA LEU A 101 -27.95 -29.73 -49.91
C LEU A 101 -27.56 -29.78 -48.43
N ASN A 102 -26.27 -29.87 -48.12
CA ASN A 102 -25.76 -29.92 -46.76
C ASN A 102 -25.87 -28.57 -46.00
N GLN A 103 -26.24 -27.47 -46.67
CA GLN A 103 -26.60 -26.22 -45.98
C GLN A 103 -28.05 -26.21 -45.48
N PHE A 104 -28.89 -27.15 -45.89
CA PHE A 104 -30.32 -27.15 -45.58
C PHE A 104 -30.60 -27.19 -44.07
N THR A 105 -29.86 -28.00 -43.31
CA THR A 105 -30.03 -28.14 -41.86
C THR A 105 -29.81 -26.81 -41.13
N ALA A 106 -28.75 -26.08 -41.49
CA ALA A 106 -28.47 -24.75 -40.97
C ALA A 106 -29.55 -23.73 -41.39
N LYS A 107 -29.90 -23.68 -42.69
CA LYS A 107 -30.94 -22.77 -43.22
C LYS A 107 -32.31 -23.01 -42.56
N HIS A 108 -32.68 -24.28 -42.35
CA HIS A 108 -33.92 -24.65 -41.69
C HIS A 108 -33.92 -24.24 -40.20
N LEU A 109 -32.79 -24.42 -39.52
CA LEU A 109 -32.62 -23.99 -38.12
C LEU A 109 -32.79 -22.47 -37.99
N ASP A 110 -32.12 -21.71 -38.85
CA ASP A 110 -32.23 -20.25 -38.92
C ASP A 110 -33.69 -19.83 -39.21
N TYR A 111 -34.35 -20.47 -40.19
CA TYR A 111 -35.75 -20.20 -40.50
C TYR A 111 -36.69 -20.49 -39.31
N PHE A 112 -36.51 -21.63 -38.65
CA PHE A 112 -37.35 -22.01 -37.52
C PHE A 112 -37.20 -21.03 -36.35
N TYR A 113 -35.97 -20.65 -36.00
CA TYR A 113 -35.75 -19.71 -34.89
C TYR A 113 -36.10 -18.27 -35.25
N GLU A 114 -35.66 -17.77 -36.40
CA GLU A 114 -35.85 -16.36 -36.76
C GLU A 114 -37.25 -16.07 -37.30
N THR A 115 -37.85 -16.98 -38.08
CA THR A 115 -39.15 -16.75 -38.75
C THR A 115 -40.32 -17.39 -38.00
N VAL A 116 -40.22 -18.66 -37.60
CA VAL A 116 -41.36 -19.36 -36.94
C VAL A 116 -41.48 -18.93 -35.47
N LEU A 117 -40.37 -18.93 -34.74
CA LEU A 117 -40.35 -18.53 -33.33
C LEU A 117 -40.14 -17.01 -33.12
N GLY A 118 -39.74 -16.28 -34.17
CA GLY A 118 -39.53 -14.83 -34.10
C GLY A 118 -38.38 -14.42 -33.18
N ILE A 119 -37.39 -15.29 -32.98
CA ILE A 119 -36.23 -14.97 -32.13
C ILE A 119 -35.34 -13.98 -32.85
N GLU A 120 -35.20 -12.79 -32.26
CA GLU A 120 -34.29 -11.78 -32.76
C GLU A 120 -32.86 -12.00 -32.25
N LYS A 121 -31.89 -11.83 -33.15
CA LYS A 121 -30.48 -11.79 -32.78
C LYS A 121 -30.25 -10.61 -31.83
N LYS A 122 -29.57 -10.88 -30.70
CA LYS A 122 -29.24 -9.84 -29.73
C LYS A 122 -28.43 -8.74 -30.41
N ALA A 123 -28.90 -7.49 -30.32
CA ALA A 123 -28.22 -6.34 -30.85
C ALA A 123 -26.80 -6.22 -30.30
N THR A 124 -25.90 -5.65 -31.11
CA THR A 124 -24.54 -5.35 -30.67
C THR A 124 -24.57 -4.30 -29.57
N SER A 125 -23.87 -4.56 -28.48
CA SER A 125 -23.65 -3.57 -27.42
C SER A 125 -22.32 -2.86 -27.66
N PRO A 126 -22.26 -1.52 -27.61
CA PRO A 126 -21.00 -0.81 -27.71
C PRO A 126 -20.09 -1.19 -26.54
N ASP A 127 -18.81 -1.25 -26.82
CA ASP A 127 -17.78 -1.43 -25.82
C ASP A 127 -17.60 -0.16 -24.97
N ARG A 128 -17.03 -0.32 -23.78
CA ARG A 128 -16.78 0.75 -22.83
C ARG A 128 -15.34 0.72 -22.38
N VAL A 129 -14.76 1.90 -22.20
CA VAL A 129 -13.38 2.08 -21.76
C VAL A 129 -13.32 3.13 -20.66
N TYR A 130 -12.30 3.04 -19.81
CA TYR A 130 -11.98 4.10 -18.87
C TYR A 130 -11.03 5.10 -19.53
N LEU A 131 -11.30 6.38 -19.33
CA LEU A 131 -10.49 7.48 -19.83
C LEU A 131 -9.95 8.28 -18.64
N THR A 132 -8.63 8.47 -18.61
CA THR A 132 -7.99 9.39 -17.66
C THR A 132 -7.74 10.72 -18.37
N ILE A 133 -8.20 11.82 -17.77
CA ILE A 133 -8.03 13.17 -18.32
C ILE A 133 -7.17 13.98 -17.37
N GLU A 134 -6.16 14.65 -17.90
CA GLU A 134 -5.32 15.59 -17.16
C GLU A 134 -5.51 17.00 -17.73
N LEU A 135 -5.78 17.97 -16.86
CA LEU A 135 -5.93 19.37 -17.25
C LEU A 135 -4.57 20.03 -17.50
N ALA A 136 -4.52 20.94 -18.47
CA ALA A 136 -3.36 21.81 -18.65
C ALA A 136 -3.14 22.70 -17.42
N LYS A 137 -1.88 22.97 -17.05
CA LYS A 137 -1.48 23.64 -15.79
C LYS A 137 -2.17 24.99 -15.49
N HIS A 138 -2.67 25.68 -16.50
CA HIS A 138 -3.31 26.99 -16.38
C HIS A 138 -4.84 26.90 -16.24
N ILE A 139 -5.44 25.71 -16.36
CA ILE A 139 -6.87 25.47 -16.31
C ILE A 139 -7.22 24.84 -14.97
N THR A 140 -7.81 25.61 -14.08
CA THR A 140 -8.17 25.15 -12.72
C THR A 140 -9.29 24.11 -12.73
N GLN A 141 -10.27 24.28 -13.61
CA GLN A 141 -11.44 23.42 -13.72
C GLN A 141 -11.96 23.42 -15.17
N HIS A 142 -12.47 22.28 -15.63
CA HIS A 142 -13.12 22.17 -16.93
C HIS A 142 -14.25 21.13 -16.90
N VAL A 143 -15.39 21.48 -17.49
CA VAL A 143 -16.55 20.59 -17.59
C VAL A 143 -16.58 19.96 -18.98
N LEU A 144 -16.69 18.63 -19.04
CA LEU A 144 -17.00 17.93 -20.27
C LEU A 144 -18.45 17.45 -20.21
N ASN A 145 -19.24 17.87 -21.19
CA ASN A 145 -20.63 17.51 -21.30
C ASN A 145 -20.78 16.02 -21.67
N ASP A 146 -21.93 15.46 -21.37
CA ASP A 146 -22.29 14.13 -21.86
C ASP A 146 -22.16 14.06 -23.40
N LYS A 147 -21.87 12.86 -23.92
CA LYS A 147 -21.71 12.61 -25.36
C LYS A 147 -20.52 13.30 -26.03
N THR A 148 -19.66 14.00 -25.29
CA THR A 148 -18.36 14.47 -25.81
C THR A 148 -17.62 13.30 -26.46
N GLU A 149 -17.15 13.50 -27.70
CA GLU A 149 -16.53 12.45 -28.52
C GLU A 149 -15.01 12.43 -28.38
N PHE A 150 -14.45 11.23 -28.19
CA PHE A 150 -13.01 10.98 -28.12
C PHE A 150 -12.58 10.03 -29.23
N LYS A 151 -11.61 10.45 -30.04
CA LYS A 151 -11.09 9.65 -31.16
C LYS A 151 -10.25 8.48 -30.67
N ALA A 152 -10.55 7.28 -31.14
CA ALA A 152 -9.94 6.01 -30.73
C ALA A 152 -9.25 5.27 -31.89
N GLY A 153 -8.62 6.02 -32.80
CA GLY A 153 -7.91 5.44 -33.94
C GLY A 153 -8.87 4.89 -35.01
N LYS A 154 -8.44 3.83 -35.70
CA LYS A 154 -9.17 3.19 -36.80
C LYS A 154 -9.36 1.71 -36.54
N ASN A 155 -10.49 1.16 -36.98
CA ASN A 155 -10.79 -0.27 -36.92
C ASN A 155 -10.05 -1.07 -38.01
N SER A 156 -10.28 -2.39 -38.05
CA SER A 156 -9.72 -3.30 -39.07
C SER A 156 -10.08 -2.92 -40.51
N ASP A 157 -11.18 -2.19 -40.70
CA ASP A 157 -11.67 -1.74 -42.00
C ASP A 157 -11.22 -0.31 -42.33
N ASN A 158 -10.22 0.22 -41.61
CA ASN A 158 -9.68 1.58 -41.73
C ASN A 158 -10.69 2.73 -41.46
N LYS A 159 -11.82 2.45 -40.80
CA LYS A 159 -12.81 3.46 -40.39
C LYS A 159 -12.46 4.03 -39.02
N GLU A 160 -12.66 5.34 -38.85
CA GLU A 160 -12.40 6.01 -37.57
C GLU A 160 -13.38 5.55 -36.48
N GLN A 161 -12.88 5.45 -35.25
CA GLN A 161 -13.65 5.05 -34.08
C GLN A 161 -13.72 6.21 -33.08
N PHE A 162 -14.87 6.35 -32.43
CA PHE A 162 -15.12 7.38 -31.42
C PHE A 162 -15.80 6.76 -30.21
N TYR A 163 -15.35 7.13 -29.01
CA TYR A 163 -16.06 6.89 -27.76
C TYR A 163 -16.79 8.14 -27.32
N LYS A 164 -17.91 7.95 -26.62
CA LYS A 164 -18.72 9.04 -26.07
C LYS A 164 -18.67 9.03 -24.56
N LEU A 165 -18.51 10.21 -23.97
CA LEU A 165 -18.63 10.35 -22.53
C LEU A 165 -20.05 9.96 -22.08
N LEU A 166 -20.14 9.11 -21.05
CA LEU A 166 -21.43 8.57 -20.59
C LEU A 166 -22.23 9.56 -19.75
N SER A 167 -21.56 10.50 -19.09
CA SER A 167 -22.16 11.49 -18.21
C SER A 167 -21.28 12.73 -18.16
N GLU A 168 -21.90 13.90 -18.00
CA GLU A 168 -21.17 15.13 -17.72
C GLU A 168 -20.28 14.98 -16.48
N PHE A 169 -19.06 15.54 -16.53
CA PHE A 169 -18.15 15.54 -15.39
C PHE A 169 -17.29 16.81 -15.36
N SER A 170 -17.08 17.33 -14.15
CA SER A 170 -16.20 18.47 -13.89
C SER A 170 -14.82 18.00 -13.43
N PHE A 171 -13.83 18.19 -14.28
CA PHE A 171 -12.43 17.85 -14.00
C PHE A 171 -11.73 18.99 -13.26
N THR A 172 -10.81 18.64 -12.37
CA THR A 172 -9.89 19.55 -11.67
C THR A 172 -8.48 18.94 -11.69
N HIS A 173 -7.50 19.61 -11.07
CA HIS A 173 -6.17 19.04 -10.83
C HIS A 173 -6.12 18.02 -9.68
N ALA A 174 -7.27 17.57 -9.15
CA ALA A 174 -7.29 16.58 -8.08
C ALA A 174 -6.67 15.24 -8.55
N GLN A 175 -5.71 14.73 -7.79
CA GLN A 175 -5.01 13.50 -8.06
C GLN A 175 -4.92 12.65 -6.80
N VAL A 176 -4.81 11.33 -6.98
CA VAL A 176 -4.54 10.40 -5.88
C VAL A 176 -3.09 10.61 -5.44
N GLY A 177 -2.89 11.31 -4.31
CA GLY A 177 -1.55 11.64 -3.81
C GLY A 177 -0.80 10.46 -3.22
N SER A 178 -1.50 9.54 -2.55
CA SER A 178 -0.92 8.29 -2.03
C SER A 178 -2.00 7.25 -1.77
N ILE A 179 -1.68 5.97 -1.92
CA ILE A 179 -2.52 4.85 -1.50
C ILE A 179 -1.79 4.12 -0.38
N LYS A 180 -2.42 4.05 0.79
CA LYS A 180 -1.89 3.37 1.98
C LYS A 180 -2.87 2.30 2.43
N SER A 181 -2.37 1.20 2.96
CA SER A 181 -3.21 0.14 3.50
C SER A 181 -2.60 -0.51 4.73
N ILE A 182 -3.48 -1.11 5.53
CA ILE A 182 -3.15 -1.93 6.67
C ILE A 182 -3.85 -3.29 6.54
N LEU A 183 -3.17 -4.35 6.92
CA LEU A 183 -3.74 -5.68 7.08
C LEU A 183 -3.66 -6.06 8.56
N VAL A 184 -4.79 -6.37 9.17
CA VAL A 184 -4.83 -6.98 10.50
C VAL A 184 -4.87 -8.48 10.29
N ASP A 185 -3.97 -9.21 10.95
CA ASP A 185 -3.95 -10.67 10.88
C ASP A 185 -5.27 -11.26 11.41
N SER A 186 -5.79 -12.27 10.71
CA SER A 186 -7.10 -12.85 11.02
C SER A 186 -7.11 -13.70 12.30
N VAL A 187 -5.97 -14.23 12.71
CA VAL A 187 -5.81 -15.10 13.88
C VAL A 187 -5.29 -14.29 15.05
N GLU A 188 -4.17 -13.61 14.87
CA GLU A 188 -3.50 -12.81 15.89
C GLU A 188 -3.69 -11.32 15.60
N LYS A 189 -4.81 -10.74 16.06
CA LYS A 189 -5.18 -9.33 15.79
C LYS A 189 -4.15 -8.27 16.25
N SER A 190 -3.15 -8.66 17.05
CA SER A 190 -2.01 -7.81 17.41
C SER A 190 -0.94 -7.70 16.33
N ILE A 191 -0.95 -8.58 15.33
CA ILE A 191 -0.09 -8.47 14.17
C ILE A 191 -0.82 -7.63 13.13
N ILE A 192 -0.31 -6.42 12.93
CA ILE A 192 -0.75 -5.52 11.88
C ILE A 192 0.40 -5.36 10.90
N TYR A 193 0.11 -5.45 9.61
CA TYR A 193 1.03 -5.18 8.54
C TYR A 193 0.70 -3.84 7.90
N ALA A 194 1.71 -3.02 7.61
CA ALA A 194 1.53 -1.70 7.03
C ALA A 194 2.12 -1.62 5.63
N SER A 195 1.41 -0.97 4.71
CA SER A 195 1.90 -0.62 3.38
C SER A 195 1.76 0.90 3.16
N PRO A 196 2.79 1.69 3.51
CA PRO A 196 2.81 3.14 3.24
C PRO A 196 2.71 3.51 1.76
N ILE A 197 3.05 2.59 0.86
CA ILE A 197 2.84 2.68 -0.60
C ILE A 197 2.18 1.37 -1.03
N ALA A 198 0.87 1.28 -0.88
CA ALA A 198 0.12 0.02 -1.10
C ALA A 198 0.22 -0.47 -2.55
N ASN A 199 0.28 0.44 -3.52
CA ASN A 199 0.43 0.15 -4.95
C ASN A 199 1.87 -0.23 -5.35
N SER A 200 2.51 -1.08 -4.54
CA SER A 200 3.86 -1.59 -4.78
C SER A 200 3.98 -3.07 -4.41
N GLN A 201 5.07 -3.69 -4.86
CA GLN A 201 5.31 -5.11 -4.63
C GLN A 201 5.50 -5.45 -3.14
N ASP A 202 6.20 -4.60 -2.40
CA ASP A 202 6.61 -4.78 -1.00
C ASP A 202 5.85 -3.91 0.02
N GLY A 203 5.14 -2.89 -0.44
CA GLY A 203 4.35 -1.95 0.36
C GLY A 203 5.10 -0.65 0.64
N LYS A 204 6.30 -0.50 0.08
CA LYS A 204 7.22 0.62 0.29
C LYS A 204 7.74 1.24 -1.01
N GLY A 205 7.10 0.93 -2.14
CA GLY A 205 7.41 1.53 -3.43
C GLY A 205 8.22 0.67 -4.40
N GLU A 206 8.50 -0.60 -4.08
CA GLU A 206 9.16 -1.52 -5.03
C GLU A 206 8.30 -1.77 -6.28
N GLU A 207 8.95 -1.91 -7.43
CA GLU A 207 8.28 -2.09 -8.72
C GLU A 207 7.46 -3.39 -8.76
N ILE A 208 6.23 -3.30 -9.27
CA ILE A 208 5.35 -4.45 -9.48
C ILE A 208 5.88 -5.33 -10.62
N LEU A 209 6.19 -6.58 -10.28
CA LEU A 209 6.73 -7.60 -11.19
C LEU A 209 5.64 -8.36 -11.97
N LYS A 210 4.39 -8.35 -11.50
CA LYS A 210 3.27 -9.02 -12.19
C LYS A 210 3.03 -8.36 -13.56
N VAL A 211 2.82 -9.19 -14.59
CA VAL A 211 2.63 -8.73 -15.99
C VAL A 211 1.42 -7.82 -16.15
N ASP A 212 0.36 -8.08 -15.38
CA ASP A 212 -0.86 -7.27 -15.35
C ASP A 212 -0.75 -6.00 -14.49
N LYS A 213 0.43 -5.75 -13.89
CA LYS A 213 0.71 -4.64 -12.96
C LYS A 213 -0.25 -4.59 -11.76
N SER A 214 -0.84 -5.72 -11.37
CA SER A 214 -1.67 -5.82 -10.17
C SER A 214 -0.83 -5.92 -8.89
N TRP A 215 -1.41 -5.50 -7.76
CA TRP A 215 -0.80 -5.61 -6.42
C TRP A 215 -1.85 -6.03 -5.40
N ASP A 216 -1.39 -6.42 -4.20
CA ASP A 216 -2.28 -6.81 -3.10
C ASP A 216 -2.78 -5.54 -2.39
N ALA A 217 -3.97 -5.06 -2.76
CA ALA A 217 -4.48 -3.75 -2.33
C ALA A 217 -4.53 -3.56 -0.81
N PHE A 218 -4.88 -4.62 -0.07
CA PHE A 218 -4.94 -4.61 1.39
C PHE A 218 -3.67 -5.11 2.07
N GLY A 219 -2.63 -5.48 1.30
CA GLY A 219 -1.41 -6.08 1.82
C GLY A 219 -1.48 -7.61 1.95
N ASN A 220 -0.42 -8.18 2.51
CA ASN A 220 -0.25 -9.62 2.78
C ASN A 220 0.66 -9.81 4.00
N ASP A 221 0.78 -11.05 4.47
CA ASP A 221 1.58 -11.45 5.65
C ASP A 221 3.11 -11.34 5.47
N LYS A 222 3.58 -11.06 4.24
CA LYS A 222 4.99 -10.81 3.91
C LYS A 222 5.37 -9.34 3.97
N ARG A 223 4.39 -8.44 4.10
CA ARG A 223 4.65 -7.01 4.31
C ARG A 223 5.33 -6.82 5.67
N GLU A 224 5.90 -5.64 5.88
CA GLU A 224 6.45 -5.34 7.20
C GLU A 224 5.36 -5.09 8.24
N LYS A 225 5.65 -5.51 9.48
CA LYS A 225 4.80 -5.25 10.63
C LYS A 225 4.73 -3.74 10.89
N ALA A 226 3.53 -3.25 11.17
CA ALA A 226 3.28 -1.88 11.53
C ALA A 226 3.96 -1.55 12.87
N ARG A 227 4.50 -0.33 12.97
CA ARG A 227 4.92 0.25 14.25
C ARG A 227 3.69 0.83 14.91
N ILE A 228 3.27 0.24 16.02
CA ILE A 228 2.08 0.64 16.75
C ILE A 228 2.51 1.38 18.02
N GLY A 229 1.81 2.43 18.39
CA GLY A 229 2.15 3.20 19.58
C GLY A 229 1.41 4.52 19.65
N PHE A 230 1.93 5.43 20.46
CA PHE A 230 1.43 6.79 20.60
C PHE A 230 2.59 7.79 20.71
N ALA A 231 2.28 9.05 20.46
CA ALA A 231 3.24 10.15 20.58
C ALA A 231 2.62 11.27 21.42
N ILE A 232 3.38 11.80 22.37
CA ILE A 232 2.98 12.88 23.26
C ILE A 232 3.87 14.08 22.95
N SER A 233 3.26 15.23 22.65
CA SER A 233 3.98 16.49 22.48
C SER A 233 3.74 17.38 23.70
N SER A 234 4.81 17.91 24.30
CA SER A 234 4.70 18.80 25.46
C SER A 234 5.95 19.67 25.61
N PRO A 235 5.82 20.96 25.96
CA PRO A 235 6.98 21.80 26.26
C PRO A 235 7.80 21.25 27.43
N LEU A 236 7.20 20.46 28.35
CA LEU A 236 7.89 19.82 29.47
C LEU A 236 9.04 18.92 29.05
N PHE A 237 9.05 18.45 27.80
CA PHE A 237 10.12 17.64 27.25
C PHE A 237 11.32 18.45 26.72
N ARG A 238 11.29 19.79 26.79
CA ARG A 238 12.46 20.63 26.50
C ARG A 238 13.50 20.41 27.58
N MET A 239 14.38 19.46 27.31
CA MET A 239 15.46 19.01 28.20
C MET A 239 16.69 18.69 27.35
N ALA A 240 17.48 19.71 27.04
CA ALA A 240 18.56 19.63 26.07
C ALA A 240 19.81 18.93 26.64
N GLU A 241 20.04 18.96 27.95
CA GLU A 241 21.25 18.43 28.57
C GLU A 241 21.00 17.76 29.93
N GLY A 242 22.09 17.23 30.51
CA GLY A 242 22.08 16.58 31.81
C GLY A 242 21.44 15.18 31.82
N GLN A 243 21.21 14.69 33.02
CA GLN A 243 20.49 13.45 33.29
C GLN A 243 19.00 13.76 33.36
N ARG A 244 18.24 13.22 32.40
CA ARG A 244 16.86 13.59 32.12
C ARG A 244 15.98 12.40 32.40
N LYS A 245 15.14 12.52 33.42
CA LYS A 245 14.17 11.51 33.83
C LYS A 245 12.77 12.00 33.50
N ILE A 246 12.01 11.18 32.78
CA ILE A 246 10.63 11.47 32.39
C ILE A 246 9.74 10.39 32.98
N THR A 247 8.78 10.78 33.80
CA THR A 247 7.71 9.89 34.27
C THR A 247 6.44 10.25 33.51
N LEU A 248 5.85 9.26 32.84
CA LEU A 248 4.56 9.35 32.19
C LEU A 248 3.58 8.47 32.94
N ASP A 249 2.57 9.08 33.56
CA ASP A 249 1.45 8.35 34.17
C ASP A 249 0.24 8.51 33.26
N ILE A 250 -0.10 7.44 32.54
CA ILE A 250 -1.18 7.38 31.57
C ILE A 250 -2.37 6.73 32.25
N GLU A 251 -3.41 7.52 32.50
CA GLU A 251 -4.65 7.10 33.12
C GLU A 251 -5.69 6.76 32.05
N TYR A 252 -6.28 5.57 32.15
CA TYR A 252 -7.32 5.09 31.26
C TYR A 252 -8.71 5.27 31.88
N ALA A 253 -9.70 5.62 31.05
CA ALA A 253 -11.07 5.87 31.49
C ALA A 253 -11.70 4.65 32.19
N ALA A 254 -11.49 3.46 31.62
CA ALA A 254 -11.96 2.20 32.18
C ALA A 254 -10.85 1.48 32.93
N SER A 255 -11.19 0.87 34.07
CA SER A 255 -10.28 0.00 34.80
C SER A 255 -10.13 -1.32 34.08
N ASN A 256 -8.90 -1.79 33.98
CA ASN A 256 -8.64 -3.14 33.55
C ASN A 256 -9.16 -4.10 34.62
N ALA A 257 -10.08 -5.01 34.25
CA ALA A 257 -10.58 -6.04 35.15
C ALA A 257 -9.45 -6.96 35.65
N VAL A 258 -8.44 -7.17 34.80
CA VAL A 258 -7.17 -7.83 35.13
C VAL A 258 -6.05 -6.90 34.72
N ILE A 259 -5.17 -6.56 35.67
CA ILE A 259 -4.02 -5.70 35.39
C ILE A 259 -3.06 -6.45 34.45
N PRO A 260 -2.76 -5.91 33.26
CA PRO A 260 -1.83 -6.55 32.33
C PRO A 260 -0.43 -6.59 32.94
N ALA A 261 0.23 -7.74 32.83
CA ALA A 261 1.67 -7.79 33.08
C ALA A 261 2.36 -6.99 31.95
N VAL A 262 3.10 -5.95 32.35
CA VAL A 262 3.87 -5.11 31.45
C VAL A 262 5.31 -5.04 31.95
N SER A 263 6.22 -4.79 31.03
CA SER A 263 7.64 -4.70 31.29
C SER A 263 8.27 -3.64 30.38
N LYS A 264 9.45 -3.17 30.75
CA LYS A 264 10.21 -2.20 29.94
C LYS A 264 10.51 -2.69 28.52
N THR A 265 10.54 -4.00 28.29
CA THR A 265 10.81 -4.59 26.97
C THR A 265 9.59 -4.61 26.06
N ASP A 266 8.39 -4.35 26.59
CA ASP A 266 7.17 -4.26 25.78
C ASP A 266 7.03 -2.92 25.08
N PHE A 267 7.91 -1.97 25.38
CA PHE A 267 7.88 -0.62 24.85
C PHE A 267 9.24 -0.23 24.30
N LYS A 268 9.21 0.72 23.36
CA LYS A 268 10.37 1.43 22.84
C LYS A 268 10.08 2.92 22.89
N ALA A 269 10.98 3.70 23.49
CA ALA A 269 10.81 5.14 23.64
C ALA A 269 11.76 5.91 22.72
N LEU A 270 11.23 6.84 21.94
CA LEU A 270 12.00 7.76 21.10
C LEU A 270 11.64 9.20 21.43
N VAL A 271 12.60 10.11 21.25
CA VAL A 271 12.42 11.55 21.44
C VAL A 271 12.83 12.32 20.19
N SER A 272 12.19 13.45 19.94
CA SER A 272 12.61 14.39 18.89
C SER A 272 13.95 15.03 19.28
N ALA A 273 15.00 14.77 18.51
CA ALA A 273 16.36 15.19 18.81
C ALA A 273 17.05 15.88 17.63
N GLU A 274 18.19 16.52 17.90
CA GLU A 274 18.90 17.39 16.96
C GLU A 274 19.31 16.72 15.62
N LYS A 275 19.50 15.39 15.59
CA LYS A 275 19.80 14.62 14.37
C LYS A 275 18.70 13.59 14.05
N GLY A 276 17.45 13.91 14.37
CA GLY A 276 16.30 13.04 14.10
C GLY A 276 15.78 12.36 15.38
N TRP A 277 15.14 11.20 15.23
CA TRP A 277 14.64 10.44 16.38
C TRP A 277 15.78 9.79 17.14
N GLU A 278 15.86 10.05 18.45
CA GLU A 278 16.81 9.42 19.36
C GLU A 278 16.07 8.42 20.24
N GLU A 279 16.60 7.21 20.38
CA GLU A 279 16.07 6.21 21.32
C GLU A 279 16.57 6.48 22.73
N ILE A 280 15.66 6.47 23.71
CA ILE A 280 15.98 6.65 25.13
C ILE A 280 15.60 5.42 25.94
N SER A 281 16.27 5.22 27.06
CA SER A 281 16.07 4.02 27.87
C SER A 281 14.75 4.06 28.64
N ILE A 282 14.07 2.91 28.73
CA ILE A 282 12.94 2.70 29.62
C ILE A 282 13.46 1.98 30.86
N GLN A 283 13.45 2.66 32.01
CA GLN A 283 13.89 2.10 33.28
C GLN A 283 12.86 1.13 33.85
N SER A 284 11.57 1.50 33.80
CA SER A 284 10.46 0.65 34.22
C SER A 284 9.18 0.97 33.45
N ALA A 285 8.27 0.00 33.42
CA ALA A 285 6.94 0.12 32.84
C ALA A 285 6.00 -0.77 33.66
N ASP A 286 5.06 -0.17 34.37
CA ASP A 286 4.25 -0.87 35.37
C ASP A 286 2.86 -0.24 35.46
N PHE A 287 1.84 -1.05 35.72
CA PHE A 287 0.54 -0.54 36.16
C PHE A 287 0.57 -0.25 37.66
N ILE A 288 0.56 1.04 38.04
CA ILE A 288 0.58 1.47 39.44
C ILE A 288 -0.81 1.38 40.10
N THR A 289 -1.85 1.37 39.27
CA THR A 289 -3.25 1.09 39.65
C THR A 289 -3.89 0.25 38.52
N SER A 290 -5.13 -0.19 38.69
CA SER A 290 -5.86 -0.88 37.61
C SER A 290 -6.17 -0.01 36.38
N LYS A 291 -5.94 1.31 36.47
CA LYS A 291 -6.21 2.30 35.42
C LYS A 291 -4.98 3.07 34.95
N THR A 292 -3.86 3.01 35.67
CA THR A 292 -2.73 3.90 35.41
C THR A 292 -1.48 3.12 35.03
N LEU A 293 -1.05 3.27 33.78
CA LEU A 293 0.24 2.78 33.29
C LEU A 293 1.30 3.86 33.53
N ARG A 294 2.33 3.52 34.30
CA ARG A 294 3.51 4.35 34.52
C ARG A 294 4.66 3.89 33.63
N LEU A 295 5.21 4.80 32.85
CA LEU A 295 6.47 4.62 32.12
C LEU A 295 7.53 5.53 32.70
N LEU A 296 8.68 4.96 33.04
CA LEU A 296 9.84 5.70 33.52
C LEU A 296 10.94 5.69 32.47
N LEU A 297 11.15 6.83 31.83
CA LEU A 297 12.12 7.02 30.77
C LEU A 297 13.35 7.76 31.30
N PHE A 298 14.50 7.47 30.71
CA PHE A 298 15.76 8.07 31.09
C PHE A 298 16.69 8.30 29.90
N ALA A 299 17.23 9.51 29.82
CA ALA A 299 18.29 9.91 28.91
C ALA A 299 19.44 10.55 29.69
N ASN A 300 20.68 10.15 29.42
CA ASN A 300 21.87 10.71 30.08
C ASN A 300 22.61 11.66 29.15
N GLU A 301 23.78 12.15 29.54
CA GLU A 301 24.56 13.12 28.77
C GLU A 301 25.07 12.57 27.42
N SER A 302 25.03 11.25 27.21
CA SER A 302 25.42 10.64 25.93
C SER A 302 24.31 10.71 24.87
N ASN A 303 23.05 10.86 25.29
CA ASN A 303 21.93 11.03 24.37
C ASN A 303 21.90 12.46 23.80
N GLN A 304 21.44 12.57 22.56
CA GLN A 304 21.26 13.84 21.86
C GLN A 304 20.39 14.85 22.63
N LYS A 305 20.51 16.13 22.26
CA LYS A 305 19.64 17.18 22.79
C LYS A 305 18.21 16.94 22.34
N ILE A 306 17.28 16.92 23.29
CA ILE A 306 15.84 16.86 22.99
C ILE A 306 15.42 18.25 22.51
N ILE A 307 14.86 18.32 21.30
CA ILE A 307 14.45 19.58 20.66
C ILE A 307 13.00 19.52 20.22
N ASP A 308 12.45 20.70 19.92
CA ASP A 308 11.12 20.84 19.33
C ASP A 308 11.00 20.04 18.03
N TYR A 309 9.82 19.47 17.81
CA TYR A 309 9.55 18.67 16.63
C TYR A 309 9.67 19.49 15.34
N ASN A 310 10.20 18.84 14.30
CA ASN A 310 10.39 19.40 12.98
C ASN A 310 10.11 18.34 11.93
N ALA A 311 9.08 18.54 11.10
CA ALA A 311 8.63 17.54 10.11
C ALA A 311 9.72 17.16 9.10
N LYS A 312 10.59 18.09 8.69
CA LYS A 312 11.68 17.82 7.75
C LYS A 312 12.79 16.98 8.38
N LEU A 313 13.14 17.25 9.64
CA LEU A 313 14.20 16.53 10.35
C LEU A 313 13.75 15.15 10.83
N HIS A 314 12.52 15.05 11.35
CA HIS A 314 12.01 13.84 11.98
C HIS A 314 11.22 12.94 11.03
N MET A 315 10.94 13.40 9.80
CA MET A 315 10.33 12.63 8.70
C MET A 315 9.00 11.95 9.05
N GLU A 316 8.19 12.59 9.89
CA GLU A 316 6.83 12.17 10.22
C GLU A 316 5.88 13.35 9.92
N ASP A 317 4.57 13.16 9.96
CA ASP A 317 3.58 14.21 9.67
C ASP A 317 2.81 14.63 10.94
N TYR A 318 3.54 14.88 12.03
CA TYR A 318 2.93 15.39 13.26
C TYR A 318 2.70 16.90 13.16
N ARG A 319 1.48 17.35 13.45
CA ARG A 319 1.11 18.77 13.47
C ARG A 319 1.34 19.38 14.85
N VAL A 320 2.59 19.37 15.31
CA VAL A 320 2.98 19.82 16.66
C VAL A 320 4.24 20.69 16.62
N ALA A 321 4.40 21.56 17.63
CA ALA A 321 5.50 22.52 17.70
C ALA A 321 6.44 22.31 18.90
N TYR A 322 6.11 21.42 19.83
CA TYR A 322 6.92 21.12 21.01
C TYR A 322 7.69 19.80 20.83
N PRO A 323 8.63 19.46 21.71
CA PRO A 323 9.31 18.17 21.62
C PRO A 323 8.30 17.04 21.79
N VAL A 324 8.62 15.88 21.22
CA VAL A 324 7.74 14.73 21.16
C VAL A 324 8.45 13.53 21.78
N VAL A 325 7.75 12.86 22.71
CA VAL A 325 8.09 11.52 23.18
C VAL A 325 7.17 10.53 22.46
N LYS A 326 7.75 9.62 21.70
CA LYS A 326 7.07 8.54 20.98
C LYS A 326 7.28 7.23 21.72
N ILE A 327 6.19 6.57 22.07
CA ILE A 327 6.18 5.24 22.68
C ILE A 327 5.65 4.25 21.66
N GLU A 328 6.52 3.37 21.17
CA GLU A 328 6.15 2.24 20.33
C GLU A 328 5.92 1.01 21.22
N ILE A 329 4.88 0.24 20.92
CA ILE A 329 4.52 -0.99 21.60
C ILE A 329 5.12 -2.14 20.80
N ASN A 330 5.94 -2.95 21.45
CA ASN A 330 6.45 -4.17 20.86
C ASN A 330 5.30 -5.17 20.77
N PRO A 331 4.99 -5.72 19.58
CA PRO A 331 3.84 -6.61 19.38
C PRO A 331 3.97 -7.97 20.07
N SER A 332 5.09 -8.25 20.75
CA SER A 332 5.26 -9.43 21.58
C SER A 332 4.30 -9.40 22.77
N GLN A 333 3.69 -10.55 23.09
CA GLN A 333 2.91 -10.81 24.32
C GLN A 333 1.46 -10.29 24.38
N GLY A 334 0.83 -9.92 23.26
CA GLY A 334 -0.61 -9.61 23.23
C GLY A 334 -1.02 -8.33 23.98
N LEU A 335 -0.04 -7.53 24.45
CA LEU A 335 -0.27 -6.26 25.13
C LEU A 335 -1.10 -5.29 24.30
N PHE A 336 -0.86 -5.24 22.99
CA PHE A 336 -1.64 -4.40 22.08
C PHE A 336 -3.14 -4.70 22.15
N SER A 337 -3.54 -5.97 22.22
CA SER A 337 -4.95 -6.36 22.29
C SER A 337 -5.62 -5.83 23.57
N VAL A 338 -4.87 -5.71 24.66
CA VAL A 338 -5.37 -5.12 25.92
C VAL A 338 -5.50 -3.61 25.80
N LEU A 339 -4.51 -2.95 25.17
CA LEU A 339 -4.49 -1.49 25.04
C LEU A 339 -5.41 -0.97 23.92
N LEU A 340 -5.82 -1.81 22.96
CA LEU A 340 -6.64 -1.43 21.81
C LEU A 340 -7.97 -0.74 22.21
N HIS A 341 -8.53 -1.10 23.35
CA HIS A 341 -9.78 -0.53 23.87
C HIS A 341 -9.58 0.39 25.08
N ALA A 342 -8.33 0.65 25.46
CA ALA A 342 -8.00 1.48 26.60
C ALA A 342 -8.02 2.97 26.20
N SER A 343 -9.19 3.60 26.29
CA SER A 343 -9.31 5.05 26.07
C SER A 343 -8.52 5.79 27.16
N VAL A 344 -7.60 6.67 26.74
CA VAL A 344 -6.85 7.54 27.65
C VAL A 344 -7.76 8.64 28.16
N GLU A 345 -7.76 8.88 29.47
CA GLU A 345 -8.49 9.95 30.15
C GLU A 345 -7.55 11.11 30.50
N ASN A 346 -6.37 10.80 31.02
CA ASN A 346 -5.39 11.80 31.45
C ASN A 346 -3.96 11.29 31.25
N ILE A 347 -3.02 12.20 31.02
CA ILE A 347 -1.59 11.91 31.01
C ILE A 347 -0.89 12.92 31.91
N GLN A 348 -0.38 12.45 33.04
CA GLN A 348 0.47 13.26 33.91
C GLN A 348 1.94 13.09 33.51
N ILE A 349 2.59 14.22 33.24
CA ILE A 349 4.00 14.28 32.85
C ILE A 349 4.78 14.88 34.02
N LYS A 350 5.82 14.19 34.47
CA LYS A 350 6.79 14.71 35.43
C LYS A 350 8.20 14.59 34.88
N THR A 351 8.97 15.66 34.95
CA THR A 351 10.36 15.70 34.53
C THR A 351 11.29 16.03 35.70
N ASP A 352 12.46 15.40 35.72
CA ASP A 352 13.53 15.63 36.69
C ASP A 352 14.84 15.66 35.90
N VAL A 353 15.50 16.82 35.89
CA VAL A 353 16.75 17.03 35.17
C VAL A 353 17.85 17.41 36.15
N LYS A 354 18.98 16.71 36.08
CA LYS A 354 20.16 16.95 36.92
C LYS A 354 21.39 17.24 36.07
N GLY A 355 22.26 18.12 36.56
CA GLY A 355 23.54 18.41 35.90
C GLY A 355 23.45 19.35 34.70
N ILE A 356 22.47 20.26 34.70
CA ILE A 356 22.37 21.35 33.71
C ILE A 356 23.55 22.32 33.92
N LYS A 357 24.26 22.65 32.85
CA LYS A 357 25.48 23.49 32.90
C LYS A 357 25.40 24.73 32.02
N ASN A 358 24.57 24.72 30.97
CA ASN A 358 24.38 25.82 30.07
C ASN A 358 23.44 26.88 30.68
N LEU A 359 23.99 27.62 31.65
CA LEU A 359 23.30 28.67 32.38
C LEU A 359 23.76 30.05 31.90
N LEU A 360 22.81 30.96 31.74
CA LEU A 360 23.05 32.38 31.49
C LEU A 360 23.19 33.07 32.84
N VAL A 361 24.41 33.28 33.31
CA VAL A 361 24.67 33.92 34.60
C VAL A 361 25.10 35.38 34.43
N GLN A 362 24.57 36.27 35.26
CA GLN A 362 24.92 37.69 35.25
C GLN A 362 24.81 38.31 36.64
N ASN A 363 25.55 39.38 36.88
CA ASN A 363 25.42 40.23 38.05
C ASN A 363 25.23 41.70 37.61
N SER A 364 25.22 42.64 38.56
CA SER A 364 25.07 44.07 38.25
C SER A 364 26.18 44.67 37.37
N LEU A 365 27.32 43.99 37.23
CA LEU A 365 28.47 44.43 36.41
C LEU A 365 28.42 43.86 34.98
N GLY A 366 27.63 42.81 34.74
CA GLY A 366 27.45 42.21 33.42
C GLY A 366 27.33 40.69 33.44
N LYS A 367 27.46 40.10 32.24
CA LYS A 367 27.43 38.64 32.04
C LYS A 367 28.68 37.99 32.61
N LEU A 368 28.49 36.84 33.26
CA LEU A 368 29.54 36.01 33.83
C LEU A 368 29.70 34.73 33.00
N ASP A 369 30.85 34.05 33.14
CA ASP A 369 31.16 32.79 32.47
C ASP A 369 31.01 31.65 33.47
N ALA A 370 29.91 30.88 33.36
CA ALA A 370 29.59 29.76 34.26
C ALA A 370 30.67 28.65 34.31
N SER A 371 31.59 28.62 33.34
CA SER A 371 32.65 27.62 33.25
C SER A 371 33.89 27.94 34.07
N LYS A 372 33.95 29.12 34.71
CA LYS A 372 35.12 29.61 35.46
C LYS A 372 34.74 30.08 36.86
N PRO A 373 35.68 30.10 37.81
CA PRO A 373 35.48 30.80 39.07
C PRO A 373 35.05 32.25 38.81
N MET A 374 33.98 32.70 39.47
CA MET A 374 33.37 33.99 39.21
C MET A 374 32.93 34.66 40.51
N GLU A 375 33.04 35.99 40.55
CA GLU A 375 32.57 36.80 41.66
C GLU A 375 31.09 37.13 41.46
N ILE A 376 30.20 36.25 41.94
CA ILE A 376 28.75 36.33 41.70
C ILE A 376 28.12 37.64 42.20
N PHE A 377 28.74 38.33 43.16
CA PHE A 377 28.32 39.64 43.67
C PHE A 377 29.34 40.77 43.39
N GLY A 378 30.29 40.52 42.49
CA GLY A 378 31.43 41.42 42.22
C GLY A 378 32.53 41.33 43.29
N SER A 379 33.66 41.99 43.03
CA SER A 379 34.85 42.00 43.90
C SER A 379 34.61 42.71 45.23
N ILE A 380 33.64 43.62 45.26
CA ILE A 380 33.23 44.38 46.45
C ILE A 380 31.69 44.28 46.57
N PRO A 381 31.16 43.23 47.22
CA PRO A 381 29.73 43.02 47.33
C PRO A 381 29.08 44.13 48.16
N THR A 382 27.93 44.61 47.69
CA THR A 382 27.11 45.62 48.39
C THR A 382 25.74 45.05 48.73
N ILE A 383 25.08 45.62 49.74
CA ILE A 383 23.70 45.25 50.07
C ILE A 383 22.82 45.58 48.86
N GLY A 384 22.07 44.58 48.38
CA GLY A 384 21.26 44.70 47.17
C GLY A 384 21.97 44.28 45.86
N ALA A 385 23.20 43.77 45.93
CA ALA A 385 23.85 43.14 44.78
C ALA A 385 23.05 41.91 44.31
N ASN A 386 22.73 41.88 43.01
CA ASN A 386 21.92 40.82 42.41
C ASN A 386 22.78 39.85 41.61
N PHE A 387 22.40 38.57 41.68
CA PHE A 387 22.92 37.52 40.81
C PHE A 387 21.73 36.86 40.12
N TYR A 388 21.74 36.88 38.79
CA TYR A 388 20.68 36.31 37.99
C TYR A 388 21.19 35.05 37.30
N ILE A 389 20.36 34.01 37.33
CA ILE A 389 20.56 32.76 36.61
C ILE A 389 19.41 32.63 35.63
N GLY A 390 19.74 32.55 34.35
CA GLY A 390 18.84 32.31 33.24
C GLY A 390 19.10 30.95 32.61
N SER A 391 18.05 30.38 32.02
CA SER A 391 18.11 29.14 31.26
C SER A 391 16.89 29.10 30.33
N ASN A 392 17.15 28.88 29.05
CA ASN A 392 16.09 28.69 28.05
C ASN A 392 15.37 27.34 28.20
N GLU A 393 15.86 26.48 29.10
CA GLU A 393 15.28 25.17 29.38
C GLU A 393 14.50 25.19 30.69
N VAL A 394 15.15 25.59 31.80
CA VAL A 394 14.61 25.43 33.16
C VAL A 394 13.42 26.34 33.42
N PHE A 395 13.52 27.63 33.07
CA PHE A 395 12.53 28.64 33.45
C PHE A 395 11.34 28.74 32.47
N GLN A 396 11.20 27.75 31.56
CA GLN A 396 10.01 27.58 30.74
C GLN A 396 8.99 26.62 31.37
N HIS A 397 9.36 25.98 32.49
CA HIS A 397 8.54 25.00 33.20
C HIS A 397 8.01 25.57 34.52
N GLU A 398 6.86 25.08 34.98
CA GLU A 398 6.41 25.30 36.35
C GLU A 398 7.27 24.46 37.30
N LEU A 399 8.23 25.09 37.98
CA LEU A 399 9.18 24.41 38.83
C LEU A 399 8.55 24.02 40.17
N THR A 400 8.59 22.73 40.49
CA THR A 400 8.21 22.22 41.82
C THR A 400 9.37 22.24 42.81
N ALA A 401 10.60 22.12 42.31
CA ALA A 401 11.83 22.26 43.07
C ALA A 401 12.97 22.71 42.15
N LEU A 402 13.84 23.58 42.64
CA LEU A 402 15.05 24.01 41.97
C LEU A 402 16.21 23.91 42.96
N ASN A 403 17.21 23.09 42.65
CA ASN A 403 18.42 22.97 43.43
C ASN A 403 19.58 23.54 42.64
N ILE A 404 20.22 24.60 43.18
CA ILE A 404 21.41 25.21 42.59
C ILE A 404 22.62 24.69 43.36
N ASN A 405 23.56 24.07 42.65
CA ASN A 405 24.80 23.61 43.25
C ASN A 405 25.92 24.64 43.00
N PHE A 406 26.56 25.11 44.06
CA PHE A 406 27.70 26.01 43.98
C PHE A 406 28.98 25.25 44.28
N GLU A 407 29.94 25.30 43.36
CA GLU A 407 31.31 24.86 43.59
C GLU A 407 32.16 26.07 43.97
N TYR A 408 32.72 26.05 45.17
CA TYR A 408 33.49 27.17 45.72
C TYR A 408 35.00 26.91 45.60
N LEU A 409 35.72 27.90 45.08
CA LEU A 409 37.17 27.90 45.08
C LEU A 409 37.68 28.34 46.46
N ASN A 410 38.71 27.67 46.99
CA ASN A 410 39.37 27.99 48.26
C ASN A 410 38.45 27.96 49.50
N LEU A 411 37.53 26.99 49.57
CA LEU A 411 36.77 26.76 50.80
C LEU A 411 37.71 26.54 52.00
N PRO A 412 37.44 27.16 53.16
CA PRO A 412 38.17 26.85 54.37
C PRO A 412 37.99 25.37 54.73
N GLY A 413 39.04 24.70 55.20
CA GLY A 413 39.00 23.29 55.62
C GLY A 413 38.19 23.02 56.89
N MET A 414 37.39 24.00 57.35
CA MET A 414 36.55 23.94 58.53
C MET A 414 35.20 24.59 58.23
N ALA A 415 34.19 24.28 59.05
CA ALA A 415 32.85 24.85 58.89
C ALA A 415 32.85 26.39 58.97
N PHE A 416 32.03 27.04 58.14
CA PHE A 416 31.96 28.51 58.02
C PHE A 416 31.69 29.23 59.35
N ASN A 417 30.85 28.65 60.21
CA ASN A 417 30.57 29.19 61.55
C ASN A 417 31.83 29.29 62.43
N ASN A 418 32.76 28.34 62.29
CA ASN A 418 34.03 28.37 63.00
C ASN A 418 35.04 29.28 62.31
N TYR A 419 35.07 29.29 60.98
CA TYR A 419 35.96 30.15 60.20
C TYR A 419 35.71 31.64 60.47
N TYR A 420 34.44 32.04 60.61
CA TYR A 420 34.05 33.43 60.85
C TYR A 420 33.79 33.80 62.32
N LYS A 421 34.06 32.90 63.28
CA LYS A 421 33.72 33.08 64.71
C LYS A 421 34.29 34.37 65.33
N SER A 422 35.45 34.84 64.86
CA SER A 422 36.11 36.05 65.36
C SER A 422 35.60 37.34 64.69
N TYR A 423 34.86 37.24 63.58
CA TYR A 423 34.37 38.37 62.80
C TYR A 423 32.88 38.67 63.07
N ALA A 424 32.09 37.65 63.40
CA ALA A 424 30.67 37.79 63.69
C ALA A 424 30.17 36.70 64.66
N GLU A 425 29.10 37.00 65.40
CA GLU A 425 28.39 35.99 66.19
C GLU A 425 27.83 34.90 65.26
N PRO A 426 28.10 33.60 65.51
CA PRO A 426 27.62 32.49 64.68
C PRO A 426 26.11 32.48 64.41
N ALA A 427 25.31 32.99 65.33
CA ALA A 427 23.85 33.11 65.17
C ALA A 427 23.44 34.11 64.07
N LYS A 428 24.26 35.13 63.80
CA LYS A 428 24.01 36.17 62.78
C LYS A 428 24.54 35.80 61.40
N LEU A 429 25.42 34.80 61.30
CA LEU A 429 25.94 34.31 60.00
C LEU A 429 24.86 33.69 59.11
N PHE A 430 23.77 33.18 59.70
CA PHE A 430 22.63 32.62 58.97
C PHE A 430 21.55 33.66 58.62
N GLU A 431 21.65 34.91 59.09
CA GLU A 431 20.69 35.98 58.79
C GLU A 431 20.89 36.57 57.37
N PHE A 432 21.97 36.22 56.68
CA PHE A 432 22.32 36.71 55.33
C PHE A 432 22.14 35.65 54.24
N LEU A 433 21.12 34.80 54.36
CA LEU A 433 20.78 33.90 53.26
C LEU A 433 20.29 34.71 52.06
N PRO A 434 20.84 34.51 50.85
CA PRO A 434 20.34 35.19 49.67
C PRO A 434 18.86 34.86 49.47
N ILE A 435 18.04 35.88 49.28
CA ILE A 435 16.63 35.71 48.93
C ILE A 435 16.57 35.27 47.47
N VAL A 436 16.32 33.98 47.25
CA VAL A 436 16.09 33.45 45.90
C VAL A 436 14.69 33.83 45.48
N THR A 437 14.58 34.77 44.54
CA THR A 437 13.29 35.18 43.96
C THR A 437 13.20 34.61 42.55
N LEU A 438 12.26 33.71 42.32
CA LEU A 438 11.90 33.28 40.97
C LEU A 438 11.03 34.37 40.35
N GLN A 439 11.59 35.11 39.39
CA GLN A 439 10.83 36.03 38.55
C GLN A 439 10.47 35.30 37.26
N THR A 440 9.23 34.84 37.15
CA THR A 440 8.65 34.39 35.88
C THR A 440 8.26 35.62 35.07
N ALA A 441 8.75 35.71 33.83
CA ALA A 441 8.40 36.79 32.91
C ALA A 441 6.96 36.65 32.37
#